data_AF-A0A3C0W3D9-F1
#
_entry.id   AF-A0A3C0W3D9-F1
#
_cell.length_a   1.000
_cell.length_b   1.000
_cell.length_c   1.000
_cell.angle_alpha   90.00
_cell.angle_beta   90.00
_cell.angle_gamma   90.00
#
_symmetry.space_group_name_H-M   'P 1'
#
loop_
_entity.id
_entity.type
_entity.pdbx_description
1 polymer ?
#
loop_
_entity_poly.entity_id
_entity_poly.type
_entity_poly.pdbx_seq_one_letter_code
_entity_poly.pdbx_strand_id
1 'polypeptide(L)'
;MTDPTPDNPETPDSQANALPLQAAELIADEARRAPDKPGVYRMYGEDGACLYVGKAKSLKKRVVQYAQGRFHTQRIGLMVS
;
A
#
# COMPACT_ATOMS: atom_id res chain seq x y z
N MET A 1 5.28 -36.35 33.95
CA MET A 1 4.53 -36.59 32.70
C MET A 1 3.86 -35.27 32.34
N THR A 2 4.66 -34.38 31.77
CA THR A 2 4.27 -33.05 31.31
C THR A 2 4.30 -33.08 29.81
N ASP A 3 3.16 -32.86 29.17
CA ASP A 3 3.06 -32.55 27.75
C ASP A 3 3.79 -31.23 27.45
N PRO A 4 4.70 -31.20 26.46
CA PRO A 4 4.99 -29.99 25.72
C PRO A 4 4.42 -30.15 24.31
N THR A 5 3.29 -29.50 24.04
CA THR A 5 2.99 -29.00 22.69
C THR A 5 3.37 -27.52 22.71
N PRO A 6 4.38 -27.11 21.92
CA PRO A 6 4.03 -26.35 20.73
C PRO A 6 5.03 -26.58 19.61
N ASP A 7 4.60 -27.23 18.53
CA ASP A 7 5.30 -27.08 17.25
C ASP A 7 4.26 -27.27 16.15
N ASN A 8 3.72 -26.15 15.68
CA ASN A 8 2.93 -26.11 14.47
C ASN A 8 3.92 -25.79 13.34
N PRO A 9 4.42 -26.78 12.59
CA PRO A 9 5.28 -26.52 11.46
C PRO A 9 4.46 -25.91 10.32
N GLU A 10 4.98 -24.79 9.82
CA GLU A 10 4.93 -24.42 8.40
C GLU A 10 3.52 -24.20 7.82
N THR A 11 2.99 -23.00 8.02
CA THR A 11 2.11 -22.42 6.99
C THR A 11 2.92 -22.33 5.69
N PRO A 12 2.50 -23.00 4.60
CA PRO A 12 3.26 -22.98 3.36
C PRO A 12 3.15 -21.60 2.70
N ASP A 13 4.29 -20.95 2.53
CA ASP A 13 4.52 -19.96 1.48
C ASP A 13 4.12 -20.56 0.14
N SER A 14 2.96 -20.16 -0.41
CA SER A 14 2.64 -20.34 -1.84
C SER A 14 1.37 -19.60 -2.23
N GLN A 15 1.50 -18.30 -2.47
CA GLN A 15 1.05 -17.69 -3.72
C GLN A 15 1.80 -16.37 -3.93
N ALA A 16 3.05 -16.52 -4.36
CA ALA A 16 3.84 -15.44 -4.92
C ALA A 16 3.16 -14.89 -6.19
N ASN A 17 3.25 -13.55 -6.32
CA ASN A 17 3.16 -12.78 -7.57
C ASN A 17 1.76 -12.37 -8.06
N ALA A 18 1.14 -11.42 -7.35
CA ALA A 18 -0.03 -10.66 -7.79
C ALA A 18 0.33 -9.17 -8.01
N LEU A 19 1.16 -8.95 -9.03
CA LEU A 19 1.13 -7.87 -10.02
C LEU A 19 1.05 -6.40 -9.54
N PRO A 20 1.92 -5.49 -10.05
CA PRO A 20 1.78 -4.03 -9.85
C PRO A 20 0.42 -3.44 -10.28
N LEU A 21 -0.37 -4.22 -11.05
CA LEU A 21 -1.75 -3.92 -11.42
C LEU A 21 -2.71 -3.91 -10.21
N GLN A 22 -2.60 -4.87 -9.27
CA GLN A 22 -3.49 -4.90 -8.09
C GLN A 22 -3.30 -3.66 -7.22
N ALA A 23 -2.06 -3.25 -6.96
CA ALA A 23 -1.76 -2.08 -6.14
C ALA A 23 -2.27 -0.78 -6.79
N ALA A 24 -2.02 -0.60 -8.09
CA ALA A 24 -2.48 0.58 -8.82
C ALA A 24 -4.01 0.67 -8.87
N GLU A 25 -4.71 -0.46 -9.05
CA GLU A 25 -6.17 -0.53 -9.03
C GLU A 25 -6.76 -0.19 -7.66
N LEU A 26 -6.14 -0.69 -6.58
CA LEU A 26 -6.56 -0.40 -5.20
C LEU A 26 -6.41 1.09 -4.88
N ILE A 27 -5.27 1.68 -5.26
CA ILE A 27 -5.01 3.11 -5.11
C ILE A 27 -6.01 3.92 -5.96
N ALA A 28 -6.35 3.44 -7.16
CA ALA A 28 -7.33 4.10 -8.03
C ALA A 28 -8.74 4.11 -7.44
N ASP A 29 -9.18 3.02 -6.81
CA ASP A 29 -10.49 2.96 -6.13
C ASP A 29 -10.54 3.90 -4.92
N GLU A 30 -9.50 3.91 -4.09
CA GLU A 30 -9.35 4.89 -3.00
C GLU A 30 -9.36 6.32 -3.53
N ALA A 31 -8.75 6.57 -4.68
CA ALA A 31 -8.73 7.88 -5.30
C ALA A 31 -10.14 8.38 -5.69
N ARG A 32 -11.07 7.48 -6.05
CA ARG A 32 -12.46 7.86 -6.34
C ARG A 32 -13.21 8.30 -5.10
N ARG A 33 -12.95 7.63 -3.96
CA ARG A 33 -13.58 7.87 -2.67
C ARG A 33 -12.93 9.02 -1.89
N ALA A 34 -11.70 9.40 -2.24
CA ALA A 34 -10.97 10.45 -1.56
C ALA A 34 -11.62 11.85 -1.70
N PRO A 35 -11.66 12.65 -0.62
CA PRO A 35 -12.20 14.01 -0.67
C PRO A 35 -11.25 14.97 -1.43
N ASP A 36 -11.83 15.92 -2.16
CA ASP A 36 -11.08 17.02 -2.80
C ASP A 36 -10.82 18.17 -1.81
N LYS A 37 -10.11 17.86 -0.73
CA LYS A 37 -9.80 18.79 0.37
C LYS A 37 -8.35 18.62 0.84
N PRO A 38 -7.75 19.64 1.49
CA PRO A 38 -6.43 19.52 2.06
C PRO A 38 -6.41 18.53 3.21
N GLY A 39 -5.29 17.82 3.36
CA GLY A 39 -5.14 16.84 4.42
C GLY A 39 -3.82 16.09 4.36
N VAL A 40 -3.74 15.07 5.20
CA VAL A 40 -2.61 14.14 5.29
C VAL A 40 -3.08 12.76 4.83
N TYR A 41 -2.28 12.08 4.01
CA TYR A 41 -2.51 10.71 3.58
C TYR A 41 -1.37 9.81 4.00
N ARG A 42 -1.68 8.51 4.10
CA ARG A 42 -0.75 7.45 4.49
C ARG A 42 -0.82 6.36 3.45
N MET A 43 0.33 5.80 3.10
CA MET A 43 0.44 4.63 2.25
C MET A 43 0.99 3.49 3.09
N TYR A 44 0.29 2.37 3.02
CA TYR A 44 0.61 1.17 3.75
C TYR A 44 1.18 0.12 2.80
N GLY A 45 2.16 -0.63 3.29
CA GLY A 45 2.66 -1.83 2.63
C GLY A 45 1.72 -3.02 2.82
N GLU A 46 2.06 -4.13 2.19
CA GLU A 46 1.29 -5.38 2.30
C GLU A 46 1.25 -5.95 3.72
N ASP A 47 2.28 -5.66 4.52
CA ASP A 47 2.41 -5.98 5.94
C ASP A 47 1.61 -5.03 6.86
N GLY A 48 0.91 -4.05 6.29
CA GLY A 48 0.22 -2.99 7.03
C GLY A 48 1.17 -1.96 7.65
N ALA A 49 2.47 -2.00 7.34
CA ALA A 49 3.41 -1.00 7.81
C ALA A 49 3.19 0.33 7.08
N CYS A 50 3.25 1.44 7.82
CA CYS A 50 3.12 2.77 7.24
C CYS A 50 4.42 3.15 6.52
N LEU A 51 4.46 2.90 5.22
CA LEU A 51 5.64 3.16 4.39
C LEU A 51 5.83 4.66 4.09
N TYR A 52 4.75 5.43 3.99
CA TYR A 52 4.83 6.86 3.68
C TYR A 52 3.68 7.67 4.25
N VAL A 53 3.99 8.90 4.65
CA VAL A 53 3.01 9.92 5.03
C VAL A 53 3.29 11.19 4.25
N GLY A 54 2.26 11.75 3.61
CA GLY A 54 2.37 12.97 2.83
C GLY A 54 1.25 13.95 3.13
N LYS A 55 1.54 15.25 2.99
CA LYS A 55 0.52 16.31 2.98
C LYS A 55 0.13 16.67 1.55
N ALA A 56 -1.13 16.96 1.32
CA ALA A 56 -1.61 17.43 0.03
C ALA A 56 -2.63 18.57 0.19
N LYS A 57 -2.64 19.49 -0.78
CA LYS A 57 -3.69 20.52 -0.90
C LYS A 57 -5.04 19.91 -1.32
N SER A 58 -4.99 18.79 -2.03
CA SER A 58 -6.14 17.96 -2.39
C SER A 58 -5.70 16.50 -2.27
N LEU A 59 -6.35 15.76 -1.36
CA LEU A 59 -6.09 14.34 -1.18
C LEU A 59 -6.44 13.57 -2.46
N LYS A 60 -7.61 13.82 -3.04
CA LYS A 60 -8.04 13.20 -4.30
C LYS A 60 -7.00 13.32 -5.41
N LYS A 61 -6.54 14.54 -5.72
CA LYS A 61 -5.55 14.76 -6.79
C LYS A 61 -4.24 14.03 -6.52
N ARG A 62 -3.86 13.91 -5.25
CA ARG A 62 -2.60 13.28 -4.88
C ARG A 62 -2.66 11.76 -4.97
N VAL A 63 -3.75 11.14 -4.54
CA VAL A 63 -3.94 9.67 -4.65
C VAL A 63 -4.06 9.25 -6.12
N VAL A 64 -4.83 9.98 -6.94
CA VAL A 64 -4.93 9.73 -8.40
C VAL A 64 -3.56 9.73 -9.07
N GLN A 65 -2.70 10.66 -8.67
CA GLN A 65 -1.37 10.78 -9.26
C GLN A 65 -0.49 9.53 -9.04
N TYR A 66 -0.64 8.89 -7.87
CA TYR A 66 0.07 7.64 -7.58
C TYR A 66 -0.50 6.45 -8.35
N ALA A 67 -1.83 6.37 -8.50
CA ALA A 67 -2.46 5.35 -9.34
C ALA A 67 -2.02 5.44 -10.81
N GLN A 68 -1.67 6.65 -11.28
CA GLN A 68 -1.18 6.89 -12.65
C GLN A 68 0.34 6.66 -12.82
N GLY A 69 1.06 6.23 -11.77
CA GLY A 69 2.51 6.05 -11.81
C GLY A 69 3.31 7.35 -12.00
N ARG A 70 2.67 8.52 -11.83
CA ARG A 70 3.30 9.84 -12.02
C ARG A 70 3.96 10.29 -10.73
N PHE A 71 5.12 9.72 -10.40
CA PHE A 71 5.88 10.08 -9.20
C PHE A 71 6.65 11.39 -9.40
N HIS A 72 6.42 12.38 -8.53
CA HIS A 72 7.16 13.65 -8.58
C HIS A 72 8.61 13.56 -8.05
N THR A 73 9.05 12.41 -7.54
CA THR A 73 10.39 12.22 -6.98
C THR A 73 10.78 10.74 -7.02
N GLN A 74 12.04 10.43 -7.32
CA GLN A 74 12.58 9.04 -7.38
C GLN A 74 12.26 8.20 -6.14
N ARG A 75 12.19 8.82 -4.95
CA ARG A 75 11.87 8.16 -3.68
C ARG A 75 10.47 7.51 -3.64
N ILE A 76 9.50 8.00 -4.43
CA ILE A 76 8.15 7.41 -4.46
C ILE A 76 8.03 6.34 -5.55
N GLY A 77 8.83 6.42 -6.62
CA GLY A 77 8.89 5.37 -7.63
C GLY A 77 9.46 4.05 -7.10
N LEU A 78 10.38 4.10 -6.14
CA LEU A 78 10.93 2.93 -5.44
C LEU A 78 9.94 2.26 -4.47
N MET A 79 8.77 2.85 -4.25
CA MET A 79 7.79 2.45 -3.23
C MET A 79 6.57 1.74 -3.82
N VAL A 80 6.36 1.85 -5.15
CA VAL A 80 5.16 1.35 -5.86
C VAL A 80 5.56 0.30 -6.93
N SER A 81 6.78 -0.23 -6.86
CA SER A 81 7.27 -1.27 -7.78
C SER A 81 7.33 -2.64 -7.12
#